data_AF-A0A2N0M1U2-F1
#
_entry.id   AF-A0A2N0M1U2-F1
#
_cell.length_a   1.000
_cell.length_b   1.000
_cell.length_c   1.000
_cell.angle_alpha   90.00
_cell.angle_beta   90.00
_cell.angle_gamma   90.00
#
_symmetry.space_group_name_H-M   'P 1'
#
loop_
_entity.id
_entity.type
_entity.pdbx_description
1 polymer ?
#
loop_
_entity_poly.entity_id
_entity_poly.type
_entity_poly.pdbx_seq_one_letter_code
_entity_poly.pdbx_strand_id
1 'polypeptide(L)'
;MATLLAVFILAACSTQTAPATDVPQPTAEPTAASTSTPAPTPVPYGDFAGAEIPPADPERLAQLTKVLSLVPEGFSSAVYLDTDFLRSNESLGAIINPEVLGLDVALPSIATGLVSRLAVAADFQPRSVVTPFQSDFAIADMLRLAGGFGLQLGGDGPTTYEGHDVWGINVLGTVLAMATADATTGVAASGQSITPAEATALVEGSLDGFDGRSGSILDAPGLSALLANVPSGFAAGVLSQCETLPLFHDVQGLAGCTGVVVSADILPGDLVVFHGLIGFTGEGVALAALRQAAEALESEKELQGFEDLGSRQEDGNVRVRVIVDVAKFAEVFRLFTPGN
;
A
#
# COMPACT_ATOMS: atom_id res chain seq x y z
N MET A 1 -28.21 -38.05 -20.52
CA MET A 1 -29.21 -39.04 -20.06
C MET A 1 -29.29 -38.96 -18.54
N ALA A 2 -30.52 -38.96 -18.03
CA ALA A 2 -30.95 -39.26 -16.65
C ALA A 2 -30.65 -38.24 -15.53
N THR A 3 -31.63 -37.34 -15.38
CA THR A 3 -32.21 -36.77 -14.15
C THR A 3 -32.41 -37.81 -13.03
N LEU A 4 -32.40 -37.38 -11.76
CA LEU A 4 -33.32 -37.88 -10.73
C LEU A 4 -33.47 -36.91 -9.55
N LEU A 5 -34.66 -36.31 -9.49
CA LEU A 5 -35.29 -35.68 -8.32
C LEU A 5 -35.62 -36.73 -7.26
N ALA A 6 -35.63 -36.34 -5.98
CA ALA A 6 -36.45 -36.99 -4.96
C ALA A 6 -37.16 -35.94 -4.09
N VAL A 7 -38.47 -35.87 -4.26
CA VAL A 7 -39.45 -35.16 -3.44
C VAL A 7 -40.00 -36.14 -2.41
N PHE A 8 -40.12 -35.72 -1.14
CA PHE A 8 -40.88 -36.45 -0.12
C PHE A 8 -42.17 -35.71 0.22
N ILE A 9 -43.30 -36.40 0.03
CA ILE A 9 -44.64 -36.07 0.52
C ILE A 9 -45.03 -37.16 1.52
N LEU A 10 -45.74 -36.80 2.59
CA LEU A 10 -46.73 -37.55 3.39
C LEU A 10 -47.04 -36.68 4.64
N ALA A 11 -48.25 -36.57 5.21
CA ALA A 11 -49.54 -37.20 5.02
C ALA A 11 -50.64 -36.32 5.67
N ALA A 12 -51.89 -36.58 5.30
CA ALA A 12 -53.11 -35.87 5.67
C ALA A 12 -53.67 -36.26 7.06
N CYS A 13 -54.51 -35.38 7.63
CA CYS A 13 -55.71 -35.77 8.39
C CYS A 13 -56.80 -34.70 8.23
N SER A 14 -58.02 -35.16 7.97
CA SER A 14 -59.23 -34.39 7.67
C SER A 14 -60.27 -34.60 8.76
N THR A 15 -61.03 -33.56 9.14
CA THR A 15 -62.40 -33.67 9.70
C THR A 15 -63.21 -32.37 9.56
N GLN A 16 -64.17 -32.43 8.62
CA GLN A 16 -65.60 -32.07 8.64
C GLN A 16 -66.23 -30.98 9.56
N THR A 17 -67.14 -30.22 8.94
CA THR A 17 -67.91 -29.02 9.31
C THR A 17 -69.22 -29.27 10.10
N ALA A 18 -69.64 -28.33 10.99
CA ALA A 18 -71.03 -27.85 11.17
C ALA A 18 -71.10 -26.57 12.07
N PRO A 19 -72.16 -25.72 11.99
CA PRO A 19 -72.08 -24.29 12.31
C PRO A 19 -72.85 -23.78 13.56
N ALA A 20 -72.46 -22.56 13.96
CA ALA A 20 -73.18 -21.47 14.65
C ALA A 20 -73.70 -21.64 16.10
N THR A 21 -73.22 -20.77 16.99
CA THR A 21 -74.06 -20.05 17.97
C THR A 21 -73.44 -18.68 18.24
N ASP A 22 -74.20 -17.62 17.93
CA ASP A 22 -73.90 -16.22 18.20
C ASP A 22 -73.80 -15.93 19.71
N VAL A 23 -72.73 -15.26 20.12
CA VAL A 23 -72.68 -14.47 21.35
C VAL A 23 -71.94 -13.17 21.04
N PRO A 24 -72.57 -11.98 21.18
CA PRO A 24 -71.92 -10.71 20.86
C PRO A 24 -71.11 -10.18 22.04
N GLN A 25 -69.79 -9.99 21.88
CA GLN A 25 -69.01 -9.10 22.74
C GLN A 25 -67.64 -8.75 22.14
N PRO A 26 -67.02 -7.65 22.60
CA PRO A 26 -66.93 -6.35 21.94
C PRO A 26 -65.74 -6.25 20.98
N THR A 27 -65.87 -5.36 19.99
CA THR A 27 -64.80 -5.00 19.04
C THR A 27 -63.55 -4.50 19.79
N ALA A 28 -62.53 -5.35 19.88
CA ALA A 28 -61.17 -4.89 20.14
C ALA A 28 -60.54 -4.52 18.80
N GLU A 29 -60.11 -3.27 18.69
CA GLU A 29 -59.33 -2.74 17.58
C GLU A 29 -58.06 -3.61 17.39
N PRO A 30 -57.71 -4.05 16.16
CA PRO A 30 -56.49 -4.83 15.99
C PRO A 30 -55.30 -3.90 16.17
N THR A 31 -54.64 -4.00 17.32
CA THR A 31 -53.28 -3.49 17.47
C THR A 31 -52.40 -4.31 16.53
N ALA A 32 -52.00 -3.70 15.42
CA ALA A 32 -51.01 -4.28 14.52
C ALA A 32 -49.77 -4.62 15.35
N ALA A 33 -49.46 -5.92 15.48
CA ALA A 33 -48.18 -6.35 16.00
C ALA A 33 -47.11 -5.75 15.08
N SER A 34 -46.29 -4.84 15.62
CA SER A 34 -45.13 -4.32 14.93
C SER A 34 -44.20 -5.50 14.64
N THR A 35 -44.25 -6.02 13.42
CA THR A 35 -43.15 -6.80 12.86
C THR A 35 -41.96 -5.86 12.83
N SER A 36 -41.09 -5.97 13.84
CA SER A 36 -39.78 -5.34 13.82
C SER A 36 -39.01 -5.94 12.66
N THR A 37 -39.02 -5.23 11.53
CA THR A 37 -38.01 -5.44 10.49
C THR A 37 -36.65 -5.34 11.18
N PRO A 38 -35.75 -6.32 11.05
CA PRO A 38 -34.39 -6.16 11.52
C PRO A 38 -33.87 -4.86 10.91
N ALA A 39 -33.46 -3.91 11.74
CA ALA A 39 -32.77 -2.74 11.23
C ALA A 39 -31.55 -3.28 10.45
N PRO A 40 -31.36 -2.91 9.17
CA PRO A 40 -30.17 -3.31 8.45
C PRO A 40 -28.98 -2.83 9.27
N THR A 41 -28.07 -3.74 9.61
CA THR A 41 -26.77 -3.35 10.17
C THR A 41 -26.16 -2.35 9.19
N PRO A 42 -25.82 -1.12 9.60
CA PRO A 42 -25.19 -0.16 8.70
C PRO A 42 -23.88 -0.77 8.22
N VAL A 43 -23.79 -1.09 6.92
CA VAL A 43 -22.49 -1.32 6.27
C VAL A 43 -21.83 0.06 6.23
N PRO A 44 -20.75 0.33 6.98
CA PRO A 44 -20.38 1.72 7.31
C PRO A 44 -19.87 2.54 6.12
N TYR A 45 -19.69 1.96 4.94
CA TYR A 45 -18.89 2.57 3.88
C TYR A 45 -19.46 2.52 2.45
N GLY A 46 -20.72 2.09 2.30
CA GLY A 46 -21.36 1.84 1.01
C GLY A 46 -21.72 3.04 0.13
N ASP A 47 -21.04 4.19 0.22
CA ASP A 47 -21.14 5.21 -0.85
C ASP A 47 -19.85 6.03 -1.00
N PHE A 48 -18.75 5.35 -1.32
CA PHE A 48 -17.46 6.00 -1.62
C PHE A 48 -17.57 7.08 -2.70
N ALA A 49 -18.56 7.00 -3.60
CA ALA A 49 -18.78 8.00 -4.64
C ALA A 49 -18.97 9.43 -4.07
N GLY A 50 -19.54 9.56 -2.87
CA GLY A 50 -19.77 10.85 -2.20
C GLY A 50 -18.93 11.09 -0.94
N ALA A 51 -18.06 10.15 -0.55
CA ALA A 51 -17.30 10.24 0.70
C ALA A 51 -16.25 11.37 0.64
N GLU A 52 -16.21 12.22 1.67
CA GLU A 52 -15.12 13.17 1.85
C GLU A 52 -13.83 12.41 2.18
N ILE A 53 -12.74 12.73 1.48
CA ILE A 53 -11.44 12.09 1.66
C ILE A 53 -10.57 13.05 2.45
N PRO A 54 -10.01 12.62 3.59
CA PRO A 54 -9.15 13.49 4.37
C PRO A 54 -7.95 13.93 3.53
N PRO A 55 -7.48 15.19 3.68
CA PRO A 55 -6.24 15.61 3.04
C PRO A 55 -5.05 14.82 3.60
N ALA A 56 -3.94 14.83 2.87
CA ALA A 56 -2.68 14.33 3.40
C ALA A 56 -2.29 15.09 4.67
N ASP A 57 -1.80 14.37 5.68
CA ASP A 57 -1.23 14.99 6.86
C ASP A 57 0.08 15.69 6.46
N PRO A 58 0.23 17.01 6.69
CA PRO A 58 1.39 17.76 6.18
C PRO A 58 2.73 17.24 6.70
N GLU A 59 2.80 16.78 7.94
CA GLU A 59 4.05 16.30 8.55
C GLU A 59 4.42 14.92 7.98
N ARG A 60 3.46 13.99 7.91
CA ARG A 60 3.68 12.67 7.29
C ARG A 60 3.99 12.78 5.80
N LEU A 61 3.32 13.68 5.07
CA LEU A 61 3.62 13.94 3.66
C LEU A 61 5.04 14.47 3.48
N ALA A 62 5.49 15.38 4.35
CA ALA A 62 6.86 15.89 4.32
C ALA A 62 7.88 14.79 4.60
N GLN A 63 7.61 13.91 5.55
CA GLN A 63 8.47 12.75 5.86
C GLN A 63 8.54 11.78 4.68
N LEU A 64 7.40 11.42 4.09
CA LEU A 64 7.31 10.56 2.90
C LEU A 64 8.07 11.18 1.72
N THR A 65 7.83 12.45 1.42
CA THR A 65 8.50 13.20 0.35
C THR A 65 10.01 13.23 0.55
N LYS A 66 10.47 13.45 1.78
CA LYS A 66 11.88 13.47 2.14
C LYS A 66 12.58 12.12 1.94
N VAL A 67 11.89 11.02 2.22
CA VAL A 67 12.43 9.67 1.97
C VAL A 67 12.42 9.36 0.47
N LEU A 68 11.36 9.75 -0.24
CA LEU A 68 11.24 9.50 -1.68
C LEU A 68 12.16 10.38 -2.54
N SER A 69 12.61 11.54 -2.07
CA SER A 69 13.57 12.38 -2.82
C SER A 69 14.96 11.73 -2.97
N LEU A 70 15.27 10.76 -2.12
CA LEU A 70 16.47 9.91 -2.23
C LEU A 70 16.29 8.77 -3.24
N VAL A 71 15.11 8.57 -3.83
CA VAL A 71 14.93 7.61 -4.91
C VAL A 71 15.25 8.31 -6.23
N PRO A 72 16.28 7.88 -6.99
CA PRO A 72 16.63 8.51 -8.25
C PRO A 72 15.50 8.43 -9.29
N GLU A 73 15.40 9.41 -10.20
CA GLU A 73 14.39 9.48 -11.28
C GLU A 73 14.33 8.22 -12.16
N GLY A 74 15.45 7.50 -12.29
CA GLY A 74 15.53 6.25 -13.06
C GLY A 74 14.68 5.10 -12.50
N PHE A 75 14.25 5.17 -11.24
CA PHE A 75 13.40 4.15 -10.63
C PHE A 75 11.93 4.42 -10.98
N SER A 76 11.23 3.39 -11.46
CA SER A 76 9.83 3.49 -11.86
C SER A 76 8.86 3.37 -10.69
N SER A 77 9.33 2.96 -9.52
CA SER A 77 8.49 2.68 -8.37
C SER A 77 9.23 2.69 -7.04
N ALA A 78 8.48 2.98 -5.98
CA ALA A 78 8.96 2.90 -4.60
C ALA A 78 7.83 2.52 -3.65
N VAL A 79 8.17 1.75 -2.61
CA VAL A 79 7.26 1.36 -1.52
C VAL A 79 7.78 1.92 -0.21
N TYR A 80 6.98 2.72 0.48
CA TYR A 80 7.28 3.33 1.76
C TYR A 80 6.58 2.60 2.92
N LEU A 81 7.27 2.52 4.07
CA LEU A 81 6.75 2.00 5.33
C LEU A 81 7.20 2.86 6.53
N ASP A 82 6.26 3.15 7.43
CA ASP A 82 6.51 3.66 8.78
C ASP A 82 6.73 2.48 9.73
N THR A 83 7.99 2.11 9.93
CA THR A 83 8.39 0.95 10.73
C THR A 83 8.23 1.18 12.23
N ASP A 84 8.30 2.44 12.69
CA ASP A 84 8.01 2.78 14.09
C ASP A 84 6.55 2.55 14.42
N PHE A 85 5.64 2.98 13.53
CA PHE A 85 4.22 2.70 13.69
C PHE A 85 3.95 1.19 13.74
N LEU A 86 4.51 0.43 12.78
CA LEU A 86 4.37 -1.03 12.75
C LEU A 86 4.91 -1.71 14.02
N ARG A 87 6.04 -1.23 14.55
CA ARG A 87 6.64 -1.76 15.79
C ARG A 87 5.80 -1.43 17.03
N SER A 88 5.13 -0.28 17.02
CA SER A 88 4.23 0.13 18.12
C SER A 88 2.88 -0.61 18.12
N ASN A 89 2.57 -1.34 17.05
CA ASN A 89 1.32 -2.06 16.87
C ASN A 89 1.58 -3.57 16.74
N GLU A 90 1.47 -4.32 17.84
CA GLU A 90 1.80 -5.75 17.88
C GLU A 90 0.99 -6.60 16.88
N SER A 91 -0.28 -6.27 16.67
CA SER A 91 -1.15 -6.97 15.72
C SER A 91 -0.67 -6.79 14.27
N LEU A 92 -0.29 -5.56 13.90
CA LEU A 92 0.23 -5.27 12.57
C LEU A 92 1.66 -5.74 12.37
N GLY A 93 2.57 -5.52 13.34
CA GLY A 93 3.99 -5.83 13.18
C GLY A 93 4.27 -7.33 12.97
N ALA A 94 3.36 -8.19 13.43
CA ALA A 94 3.42 -9.64 13.18
C ALA A 94 3.02 -10.02 11.74
N ILE A 95 2.20 -9.20 11.08
CA ILE A 95 1.59 -9.47 9.77
C ILE A 95 2.32 -8.71 8.66
N ILE A 96 2.72 -7.47 8.97
CA ILE A 96 3.33 -6.51 8.05
C ILE A 96 4.79 -6.36 8.47
N ASN A 97 5.66 -7.05 7.76
CA ASN A 97 7.09 -6.87 7.89
C ASN A 97 7.72 -6.76 6.49
N PRO A 98 8.93 -6.20 6.38
CA PRO A 98 9.61 -6.06 5.10
C PRO A 98 9.67 -7.38 4.31
N GLU A 99 9.88 -8.53 4.96
CA GLU A 99 9.94 -9.84 4.29
C GLU A 99 8.62 -10.23 3.62
N VAL A 100 7.49 -10.06 4.33
CA VAL A 100 6.14 -10.33 3.81
C VAL A 100 5.81 -9.40 2.65
N LEU A 101 6.38 -8.20 2.64
CA LEU A 101 6.23 -7.23 1.54
C LEU A 101 7.27 -7.43 0.42
N GLY A 102 8.15 -8.43 0.52
CA GLY A 102 9.20 -8.69 -0.47
C GLY A 102 10.30 -7.62 -0.50
N LEU A 103 10.49 -6.94 0.63
CA LEU A 103 11.44 -5.85 0.85
C LEU A 103 12.68 -6.30 1.65
N ASP A 104 12.91 -7.61 1.78
CA ASP A 104 14.02 -8.22 2.53
C ASP A 104 15.41 -7.98 1.91
N VAL A 105 15.45 -7.58 0.65
CA VAL A 105 16.69 -7.37 -0.13
C VAL A 105 17.35 -6.00 0.16
N ALA A 106 16.61 -5.10 0.81
CA ALA A 106 16.89 -3.67 0.88
C ALA A 106 17.89 -3.24 1.99
N LEU A 107 17.80 -3.84 3.18
CA LEU A 107 18.65 -3.50 4.33
C LEU A 107 19.04 -4.77 5.10
N PRO A 108 20.29 -4.87 5.61
CA PRO A 108 20.64 -5.92 6.55
C PRO A 108 19.67 -5.90 7.75
N SER A 109 19.21 -7.07 8.21
CA SER A 109 18.17 -7.19 9.25
C SER A 109 18.46 -6.36 10.51
N ILE A 110 19.74 -6.14 10.83
CA ILE A 110 20.19 -5.34 11.98
C ILE A 110 19.85 -3.84 11.83
N ALA A 111 19.85 -3.31 10.61
CA ALA A 111 19.49 -1.91 10.35
C ALA A 111 17.97 -1.70 10.38
N THR A 112 17.18 -2.70 9.97
CA THR A 112 15.70 -2.58 9.92
C THR A 112 15.06 -2.32 11.30
N GLY A 113 15.68 -2.79 12.39
CA GLY A 113 15.23 -2.51 13.76
C GLY A 113 15.58 -1.12 14.28
N LEU A 114 16.41 -0.36 13.58
CA LEU A 114 16.91 0.96 13.99
C LEU A 114 16.32 2.10 13.16
N VAL A 115 15.68 1.78 12.05
CA VAL A 115 15.00 2.76 11.20
C VAL A 115 13.58 2.99 11.69
N SER A 116 13.14 4.25 11.59
CA SER A 116 11.78 4.69 11.89
C SER A 116 10.88 4.60 10.67
N ARG A 117 11.46 4.85 9.49
CA ARG A 117 10.78 4.90 8.20
C ARG A 117 11.74 4.44 7.12
N LEU A 118 11.22 3.80 6.09
CA LEU A 118 12.02 3.43 4.92
C LEU A 118 11.17 3.50 3.66
N ALA A 119 11.83 3.67 2.53
CA ALA A 119 11.28 3.35 1.23
C ALA A 119 12.19 2.34 0.54
N VAL A 120 11.64 1.51 -0.33
CA VAL A 120 12.37 0.57 -1.17
C VAL A 120 11.97 0.82 -2.62
N ALA A 121 12.96 1.15 -3.44
CA ALA A 121 12.81 1.27 -4.87
C ALA A 121 13.66 0.20 -5.54
N ALA A 122 13.06 -0.59 -6.41
CA ALA A 122 13.76 -1.62 -7.17
C ALA A 122 13.80 -1.24 -8.65
N ASP A 123 14.96 -1.42 -9.27
CA ASP A 123 15.09 -1.41 -10.71
C ASP A 123 15.31 -2.87 -11.18
N PHE A 124 14.29 -3.42 -11.84
CA PHE A 124 14.23 -4.82 -12.23
C PHE A 124 15.21 -5.18 -13.35
N GLN A 125 15.77 -4.21 -14.09
CA GLN A 125 16.75 -4.49 -15.15
C GLN A 125 18.15 -4.82 -14.58
N PRO A 126 18.84 -3.92 -13.87
CA PRO A 126 20.06 -4.24 -13.15
C PRO A 126 19.81 -5.09 -11.89
N ARG A 127 18.53 -5.27 -11.48
CA ARG A 127 18.14 -5.89 -10.19
C ARG A 127 18.82 -5.21 -9.02
N SER A 128 18.90 -3.88 -9.09
CA SER A 128 19.40 -3.04 -8.02
C SER A 128 18.23 -2.55 -7.17
N VAL A 129 18.53 -2.30 -5.92
CA VAL A 129 17.60 -1.81 -4.92
C VAL A 129 18.23 -0.59 -4.27
N VAL A 130 17.45 0.49 -4.17
CA VAL A 130 17.79 1.68 -3.39
C VAL A 130 16.80 1.74 -2.23
N THR A 131 17.31 1.96 -1.03
CA THR A 131 16.55 1.98 0.20
C THR A 131 16.86 3.22 1.00
N PRO A 132 16.13 4.32 0.75
CA PRO A 132 16.14 5.47 1.62
C PRO A 132 15.50 5.14 2.96
N PHE A 133 16.01 5.73 4.04
CA PHE A 133 15.47 5.53 5.37
C PHE A 133 15.67 6.74 6.25
N GLN A 134 14.85 6.80 7.30
CA GLN A 134 15.05 7.70 8.44
C GLN A 134 15.33 6.89 9.70
N SER A 135 16.17 7.45 10.57
CA SER A 135 16.51 6.86 11.86
C SER A 135 16.78 7.97 12.88
N ASP A 136 16.49 7.67 14.14
CA ASP A 136 16.92 8.49 15.28
C ASP A 136 18.42 8.34 15.59
N PHE A 137 19.10 7.38 14.96
CA PHE A 137 20.52 7.14 15.12
C PHE A 137 21.31 7.61 13.90
N ALA A 138 22.48 8.21 14.15
CA ALA A 138 23.41 8.50 13.07
C ALA A 138 23.87 7.19 12.41
N ILE A 139 24.01 7.19 11.08
CA ILE A 139 24.40 5.99 10.33
C ILE A 139 25.76 5.47 10.77
N ALA A 140 26.71 6.37 11.05
CA ALA A 140 28.00 6.00 11.61
C ALA A 140 27.87 5.20 12.93
N ASP A 141 26.93 5.57 13.79
CA ASP A 141 26.68 4.85 15.05
C ASP A 141 26.00 3.50 14.80
N MET A 142 25.07 3.41 13.84
CA MET A 142 24.47 2.14 13.42
C MET A 142 25.51 1.16 12.86
N LEU A 143 26.42 1.65 12.01
CA LEU A 143 27.51 0.85 11.45
C LEU A 143 28.51 0.42 12.53
N ARG A 144 28.82 1.31 13.48
CA ARG A 144 29.69 0.99 14.62
C ARG A 144 29.06 -0.07 15.53
N LEU A 145 27.76 0.02 15.78
CA LEU A 145 27.02 -0.98 16.55
C LEU A 145 27.09 -2.35 15.88
N ALA A 146 26.85 -2.43 14.58
CA ALA A 146 27.00 -3.66 13.81
C ALA A 146 28.44 -4.21 13.84
N GLY A 147 29.44 -3.33 13.78
CA GLY A 147 30.86 -3.66 14.01
C GLY A 147 31.11 -4.31 15.36
N GLY A 148 30.41 -3.87 16.41
CA GLY A 148 30.44 -4.47 17.75
C GLY A 148 29.94 -5.93 17.79
N PHE A 149 29.09 -6.32 16.84
CA PHE A 149 28.61 -7.70 16.67
C PHE A 149 29.51 -8.54 15.74
N GLY A 150 30.67 -8.01 15.34
CA GLY A 150 31.61 -8.72 14.47
C GLY A 150 31.27 -8.64 12.97
N LEU A 151 30.31 -7.80 12.59
CA LEU A 151 30.02 -7.51 11.18
C LEU A 151 30.89 -6.37 10.71
N GLN A 152 31.82 -6.65 9.81
CA GLN A 152 32.71 -5.63 9.26
C GLN A 152 31.95 -4.78 8.23
N LEU A 153 31.16 -3.82 8.72
CA LEU A 153 30.46 -2.85 7.87
C LEU A 153 31.38 -1.65 7.64
N GLY A 154 31.68 -1.33 6.37
CA GLY A 154 32.30 -0.05 6.01
C GLY A 154 33.83 -0.01 5.88
N GLY A 155 34.52 -1.15 5.80
CA GLY A 155 35.95 -1.21 5.46
C GLY A 155 36.84 -0.24 6.26
N ASP A 156 37.57 0.63 5.55
CA ASP A 156 38.52 1.63 6.10
C ASP A 156 37.84 2.92 6.65
N GLY A 157 36.51 2.98 6.67
CA GLY A 157 35.73 4.17 7.03
C GLY A 157 35.03 4.82 5.83
N PRO A 158 34.31 5.94 6.03
CA PRO A 158 33.60 6.60 4.94
C PRO A 158 34.56 7.28 3.97
N THR A 159 34.18 7.27 2.70
CA THR A 159 34.65 8.23 1.70
C THR A 159 33.70 9.42 1.64
N THR A 160 34.20 10.60 1.33
CA THR A 160 33.35 11.79 1.18
C THR A 160 32.93 11.98 -0.28
N TYR A 161 31.64 12.20 -0.50
CA TYR A 161 31.05 12.58 -1.80
C TYR A 161 30.20 13.84 -1.62
N GLU A 162 30.58 14.95 -2.26
CA GLU A 162 29.83 16.22 -2.20
C GLU A 162 29.42 16.68 -0.78
N GLY A 163 30.23 16.33 0.24
CA GLY A 163 29.97 16.67 1.64
C GLY A 163 29.22 15.60 2.45
N HIS A 164 28.85 14.48 1.82
CA HIS A 164 28.20 13.33 2.46
C HIS A 164 29.20 12.22 2.74
N ASP A 165 29.00 11.50 3.85
CA ASP A 165 29.75 10.29 4.16
C ASP A 165 29.14 9.09 3.43
N VAL A 166 29.97 8.34 2.71
CA VAL A 166 29.59 7.15 1.94
C VAL A 166 30.44 5.96 2.37
N TRP A 167 29.80 4.84 2.71
CA TRP A 167 30.44 3.60 3.11
C TRP A 167 30.21 2.52 2.05
N GLY A 168 31.29 1.95 1.54
CA GLY A 168 31.25 0.68 0.81
C GLY A 168 31.22 -0.48 1.79
N ILE A 169 30.25 -1.38 1.64
CA ILE A 169 30.03 -2.52 2.52
C ILE A 169 30.07 -3.80 1.68
N ASN A 170 30.91 -4.75 2.11
CA ASN A 170 30.94 -6.09 1.54
C ASN A 170 30.87 -7.10 2.68
N VAL A 171 29.71 -7.76 2.81
CA VAL A 171 29.45 -8.73 3.88
C VAL A 171 28.87 -9.99 3.27
N LEU A 172 29.53 -11.13 3.52
CA LEU A 172 29.07 -12.45 3.11
C LEU A 172 28.76 -12.57 1.60
N GLY A 173 29.46 -11.80 0.77
CA GLY A 173 29.27 -11.78 -0.69
C GLY A 173 28.19 -10.81 -1.18
N THR A 174 27.49 -10.11 -0.28
CA THR A 174 26.55 -9.04 -0.63
C THR A 174 27.31 -7.73 -0.79
N VAL A 175 27.18 -7.13 -1.97
CA VAL A 175 27.66 -5.78 -2.27
C VAL A 175 26.60 -4.77 -1.87
N LEU A 176 26.99 -3.82 -1.03
CA LEU A 176 26.13 -2.77 -0.49
C LEU A 176 26.92 -1.46 -0.42
N ALA A 177 26.26 -0.33 -0.67
CA ALA A 177 26.76 0.98 -0.28
C ALA A 177 25.73 1.66 0.62
N MET A 178 26.19 2.53 1.52
CA MET A 178 25.32 3.35 2.36
C MET A 178 25.84 4.78 2.42
N ALA A 179 24.97 5.77 2.57
CA ALA A 179 25.37 7.14 2.85
C ALA A 179 24.42 7.89 3.77
N THR A 180 24.95 8.91 4.42
CA THR A 180 24.17 9.94 5.13
C THR A 180 23.76 11.02 4.16
N ALA A 181 22.47 11.31 4.06
CA ALA A 181 21.95 12.48 3.35
C ALA A 181 21.84 13.69 4.30
N ASP A 182 21.44 13.44 5.55
CA ASP A 182 21.50 14.41 6.63
C ASP A 182 21.60 13.71 8.00
N ALA A 183 21.34 14.45 9.09
CA ALA A 183 21.47 13.95 10.45
C ALA A 183 20.58 12.74 10.79
N THR A 184 19.43 12.59 10.12
CA THR A 184 18.42 11.56 10.42
C THR A 184 18.07 10.71 9.22
N THR A 185 18.64 11.00 8.06
CA THR A 185 18.22 10.42 6.78
C THR A 185 19.43 9.86 6.06
N GLY A 186 19.27 8.68 5.48
CA GLY A 186 20.26 8.16 4.55
C GLY A 186 19.67 7.16 3.59
N VAL A 187 20.58 6.54 2.86
CA VAL A 187 20.24 5.66 1.77
C VAL A 187 21.19 4.49 1.75
N ALA A 188 20.65 3.32 1.43
CA ALA A 188 21.39 2.11 1.13
C ALA A 188 21.16 1.72 -0.33
N ALA A 189 22.15 1.16 -1.00
CA ALA A 189 21.96 0.56 -2.32
C ALA A 189 22.65 -0.80 -2.43
N SER A 190 21.91 -1.80 -2.91
CA SER A 190 22.37 -3.19 -3.06
C SER A 190 21.85 -3.80 -4.35
N GLY A 191 22.32 -5.00 -4.70
CA GLY A 191 21.81 -5.74 -5.85
C GLY A 191 22.51 -7.08 -6.04
N GLN A 192 21.83 -8.02 -6.72
CA GLN A 192 22.36 -9.38 -6.91
C GLN A 192 23.54 -9.45 -7.90
N SER A 193 23.66 -8.47 -8.79
CA SER A 193 24.63 -8.47 -9.89
C SER A 193 25.39 -7.16 -10.03
N ILE A 194 25.39 -6.31 -8.99
CA ILE A 194 26.07 -5.02 -9.03
C ILE A 194 27.46 -5.12 -8.40
N THR A 195 28.40 -4.39 -8.99
CA THR A 195 29.76 -4.19 -8.47
C THR A 195 29.76 -3.17 -7.33
N PRO A 196 30.80 -3.15 -6.47
CA PRO A 196 30.92 -2.14 -5.42
C PRO A 196 30.86 -0.70 -5.95
N ALA A 197 31.45 -0.44 -7.12
CA ALA A 197 31.40 0.88 -7.75
C ALA A 197 29.99 1.26 -8.21
N GLU A 198 29.20 0.31 -8.72
CA GLU A 198 27.80 0.56 -9.09
C GLU A 198 26.92 0.80 -7.86
N ALA A 199 27.13 0.07 -6.76
CA ALA A 199 26.44 0.33 -5.50
C ALA A 199 26.72 1.74 -4.98
N THR A 200 28.00 2.15 -4.98
CA THR A 200 28.39 3.52 -4.62
C THR A 200 27.74 4.54 -5.54
N ALA A 201 27.77 4.34 -6.86
CA ALA A 201 27.16 5.26 -7.82
C ALA A 201 25.64 5.42 -7.63
N LEU A 202 24.93 4.37 -7.23
CA LEU A 202 23.49 4.45 -6.90
C LEU A 202 23.24 5.32 -5.67
N VAL A 203 24.08 5.19 -4.64
CA VAL A 203 24.00 6.01 -3.43
C VAL A 203 24.35 7.47 -3.74
N GLU A 204 25.41 7.71 -4.53
CA GLU A 204 25.78 9.06 -4.97
C GLU A 204 24.66 9.73 -5.79
N GLY A 205 24.06 9.01 -6.73
CA GLY A 205 22.90 9.51 -7.50
C GLY A 205 21.66 9.76 -6.62
N SER A 206 21.49 9.00 -5.55
CA SER A 206 20.42 9.23 -4.56
C SER A 206 20.67 10.54 -3.79
N LEU A 207 21.92 10.80 -3.38
CA LEU A 207 22.32 12.04 -2.71
C LEU A 207 22.18 13.26 -3.63
N ASP A 208 22.52 13.10 -4.92
CA ASP A 208 22.31 14.13 -5.93
C ASP A 208 20.83 14.46 -6.10
N GLY A 209 19.94 13.46 -6.07
CA GLY A 209 18.49 13.66 -6.07
C GLY A 209 18.02 14.42 -4.83
N PHE A 210 18.49 14.01 -3.65
CA PHE A 210 18.15 14.64 -2.38
C PHE A 210 18.57 16.12 -2.30
N ASP A 211 19.75 16.45 -2.84
CA ASP A 211 20.27 17.82 -2.86
C ASP A 211 19.75 18.65 -4.05
N GLY A 212 18.94 18.07 -4.94
CA GLY A 212 18.41 18.74 -6.13
C GLY A 212 19.43 18.97 -7.24
N ARG A 213 20.54 18.21 -7.26
CA ARG A 213 21.53 18.19 -8.35
C ARG A 213 21.09 17.29 -9.50
N SER A 214 20.26 16.28 -9.23
CA SER A 214 19.60 15.43 -10.22
C SER A 214 18.11 15.27 -9.92
N GLY A 215 17.38 14.64 -10.84
CA GLY A 215 15.98 14.28 -10.62
C GLY A 215 15.82 13.11 -9.63
N SER A 216 14.70 13.11 -8.94
CA SER A 216 14.18 12.06 -8.08
C SER A 216 12.93 11.43 -8.70
N ILE A 217 12.44 10.31 -8.15
CA ILE A 217 11.19 9.68 -8.59
C ILE A 217 10.01 10.68 -8.56
N LEU A 218 10.03 11.63 -7.61
CA LEU A 218 8.97 12.61 -7.42
C LEU A 218 8.89 13.67 -8.54
N ASP A 219 9.95 13.79 -9.34
CA ASP A 219 10.01 14.67 -10.51
C ASP A 219 9.30 14.07 -11.72
N ALA A 220 8.89 12.80 -11.65
CA ALA A 220 8.01 12.20 -12.64
C ALA A 220 6.73 13.04 -12.81
N PRO A 221 6.30 13.34 -14.05
CA PRO A 221 5.22 14.28 -14.32
C PRO A 221 3.92 13.95 -13.55
N GLY A 222 3.50 14.88 -12.67
CA GLY A 222 2.26 14.79 -11.92
C GLY A 222 2.32 13.93 -10.65
N LEU A 223 3.40 13.20 -10.40
CA LEU A 223 3.48 12.24 -9.29
C LEU A 223 3.45 12.90 -7.91
N SER A 224 4.18 14.00 -7.73
CA SER A 224 4.15 14.81 -6.50
C SER A 224 2.76 15.40 -6.23
N ALA A 225 2.03 15.79 -7.28
CA ALA A 225 0.65 16.27 -7.17
C ALA A 225 -0.31 15.13 -6.76
N LEU A 226 -0.12 13.92 -7.28
CA LEU A 226 -0.89 12.74 -6.83
C LEU A 226 -0.60 12.45 -5.35
N LEU A 227 0.67 12.46 -4.95
CA LEU A 227 1.11 12.18 -3.59
C LEU A 227 0.47 13.13 -2.56
N ALA A 228 0.37 14.41 -2.90
CA ALA A 228 -0.25 15.42 -2.04
C ALA A 228 -1.78 15.26 -1.88
N ASN A 229 -2.44 14.51 -2.77
CA ASN A 229 -3.89 14.34 -2.82
C ASN A 229 -4.36 12.96 -2.34
N VAL A 230 -3.48 12.18 -1.73
CA VAL A 230 -3.78 10.88 -1.10
C VAL A 230 -3.62 11.01 0.41
N PRO A 231 -4.59 10.53 1.23
CA PRO A 231 -4.46 10.52 2.69
C PRO A 231 -3.14 9.90 3.15
N SER A 232 -2.50 10.45 4.17
CA SER A 232 -1.26 9.87 4.69
C SER A 232 -1.54 8.60 5.49
N GLY A 233 -0.78 7.54 5.21
CA GLY A 233 -0.88 6.25 5.89
C GLY A 233 0.44 5.76 6.46
N PHE A 234 0.44 4.58 7.08
CA PHE A 234 1.66 3.93 7.57
C PHE A 234 2.43 3.21 6.44
N ALA A 235 1.77 2.91 5.32
CA ALA A 235 2.39 2.38 4.12
C ALA A 235 1.96 3.19 2.90
N ALA A 236 2.84 3.31 1.92
CA ALA A 236 2.51 3.92 0.64
C ALA A 236 3.25 3.24 -0.52
N GLY A 237 2.65 3.25 -1.69
CA GLY A 237 3.24 2.80 -2.95
C GLY A 237 3.16 3.92 -3.96
N VAL A 238 4.25 4.13 -4.69
CA VAL A 238 4.36 5.17 -5.71
C VAL A 238 4.89 4.54 -6.98
N LEU A 239 4.21 4.75 -8.10
CA LEU A 239 4.62 4.28 -9.42
C LEU A 239 4.59 5.44 -10.39
N SER A 240 5.71 5.71 -11.06
CA SER A 240 5.78 6.67 -12.17
C SER A 240 5.36 6.05 -13.51
N GLN A 241 5.27 4.71 -13.57
CA GLN A 241 4.81 3.95 -14.73
C GLN A 241 3.68 3.02 -14.33
N CYS A 242 2.53 3.10 -15.01
CA CYS A 242 1.32 2.37 -14.61
C CYS A 242 1.19 0.98 -15.24
N GLU A 243 2.03 0.65 -16.23
CA GLU A 243 2.01 -0.64 -16.92
C GLU A 243 2.36 -1.82 -16.00
N THR A 244 2.98 -1.52 -14.85
CA THR A 244 3.42 -2.51 -13.86
C THR A 244 2.44 -2.68 -12.70
N LEU A 245 1.26 -2.04 -12.75
CA LEU A 245 0.27 -2.10 -11.67
C LEU A 245 -0.52 -3.43 -11.70
N PRO A 246 -0.35 -4.32 -10.71
CA PRO A 246 -0.95 -5.66 -10.77
C PRO A 246 -2.49 -5.66 -10.74
N LEU A 247 -3.13 -4.65 -10.13
CA LEU A 247 -4.59 -4.49 -10.15
C LEU A 247 -5.17 -4.50 -11.58
N PHE A 248 -4.39 -4.08 -12.58
CA PHE A 248 -4.84 -3.97 -13.98
C PHE A 248 -4.15 -4.95 -14.91
N HIS A 249 -3.56 -6.02 -14.39
CA HIS A 249 -2.82 -6.99 -15.22
C HIS A 249 -3.70 -7.69 -16.28
N ASP A 250 -5.00 -7.87 -16.00
CA ASP A 250 -5.96 -8.52 -16.90
C ASP A 250 -6.56 -7.59 -17.97
N VAL A 251 -6.34 -6.28 -17.84
CA VAL A 251 -6.68 -5.28 -18.87
C VAL A 251 -5.40 -4.85 -19.60
N GLN A 252 -5.50 -4.36 -20.85
CA GLN A 252 -4.34 -4.01 -21.68
C GLN A 252 -3.59 -2.74 -21.22
N GLY A 253 -3.35 -2.59 -19.91
CA GLY A 253 -2.79 -1.42 -19.27
C GLY A 253 -3.75 -0.23 -19.27
N LEU A 254 -3.47 0.73 -18.40
CA LEU A 254 -4.20 1.99 -18.32
C LEU A 254 -3.60 3.02 -19.28
N ALA A 255 -4.07 3.01 -20.53
CA ALA A 255 -3.59 3.93 -21.56
C ALA A 255 -3.69 5.40 -21.10
N GLY A 256 -2.60 6.15 -21.24
CA GLY A 256 -2.53 7.56 -20.84
C GLY A 256 -2.43 7.80 -19.34
N CYS A 257 -2.16 6.76 -18.54
CA CYS A 257 -1.84 6.91 -17.14
C CYS A 257 -0.45 7.55 -16.94
N THR A 258 -0.35 8.49 -16.01
CA THR A 258 0.85 9.29 -15.73
C THR A 258 1.53 8.90 -14.42
N GLY A 259 0.85 8.17 -13.55
CA GLY A 259 1.38 7.71 -12.28
C GLY A 259 0.30 7.17 -11.35
N VAL A 260 0.73 6.45 -10.32
CA VAL A 260 -0.14 5.86 -9.30
C VAL A 260 0.45 6.17 -7.93
N VAL A 261 -0.40 6.60 -7.01
CA VAL A 261 -0.07 6.66 -5.58
C VAL A 261 -1.11 5.87 -4.82
N VAL A 262 -0.67 4.99 -3.93
CA VAL A 262 -1.49 4.30 -2.95
C VAL A 262 -0.98 4.63 -1.55
N SER A 263 -1.88 4.82 -0.60
CA SER A 263 -1.56 4.79 0.83
C SER A 263 -2.46 3.80 1.56
N ALA A 264 -1.99 3.33 2.72
CA ALA A 264 -2.75 2.45 3.58
C ALA A 264 -2.71 2.93 5.04
N ASP A 265 -3.87 2.95 5.70
CA ASP A 265 -3.99 3.31 7.11
C ASP A 265 -4.96 2.41 7.86
N ILE A 266 -4.88 2.40 9.19
CA ILE A 266 -5.74 1.58 10.05
C ILE A 266 -7.10 2.26 10.26
N LEU A 267 -8.16 1.45 10.18
CA LEU A 267 -9.49 1.79 10.68
C LEU A 267 -9.79 1.03 11.99
N PRO A 268 -10.74 1.52 12.82
CA PRO A 268 -11.21 0.76 13.97
C PRO A 268 -11.72 -0.64 13.58
N GLY A 269 -11.45 -1.64 14.44
CA GLY A 269 -11.96 -3.01 14.28
C GLY A 269 -11.11 -3.93 13.40
N ASP A 270 -9.78 -3.82 13.49
CA ASP A 270 -8.82 -4.64 12.73
C ASP A 270 -9.00 -4.55 11.21
N LEU A 271 -9.34 -3.35 10.73
CA LEU A 271 -9.51 -3.04 9.32
C LEU A 271 -8.38 -2.14 8.81
N VAL A 272 -8.03 -2.30 7.54
CA VAL A 272 -7.14 -1.39 6.80
C VAL A 272 -7.91 -0.76 5.67
N VAL A 273 -7.72 0.54 5.49
CA VAL A 273 -8.18 1.27 4.30
C VAL A 273 -7.00 1.56 3.38
N PHE A 274 -7.16 1.23 2.11
CA PHE A 274 -6.29 1.64 1.03
C PHE A 274 -6.93 2.82 0.29
N HIS A 275 -6.16 3.88 0.05
CA HIS A 275 -6.53 4.99 -0.79
C HIS A 275 -5.59 5.05 -2.00
N GLY A 276 -6.12 4.81 -3.19
CA GLY A 276 -5.40 4.93 -4.46
C GLY A 276 -5.80 6.19 -5.22
N LEU A 277 -4.85 6.82 -5.88
CA LEU A 277 -5.09 7.88 -6.85
C LEU A 277 -4.22 7.65 -8.09
N ILE A 278 -4.87 7.59 -9.24
CA ILE A 278 -4.25 7.28 -10.53
C ILE A 278 -4.40 8.50 -11.43
N GLY A 279 -3.29 9.05 -11.92
CA GLY A 279 -3.29 10.21 -12.79
C GLY A 279 -3.38 9.84 -14.27
N PHE A 280 -4.07 10.66 -15.06
CA PHE A 280 -4.16 10.50 -16.51
C PHE A 280 -3.89 11.80 -17.26
N THR A 281 -3.52 11.68 -18.53
CA THR A 281 -3.25 12.82 -19.43
C THR A 281 -4.48 13.71 -19.71
N GLY A 282 -5.68 13.31 -19.30
CA GLY A 282 -6.87 14.15 -19.37
C GLY A 282 -8.15 13.48 -18.85
N GLU A 283 -9.17 14.30 -18.57
CA GLU A 283 -10.44 13.87 -17.97
C GLU A 283 -11.18 12.80 -18.79
N GLY A 284 -11.17 12.92 -20.12
CA GLY A 284 -11.82 11.92 -20.98
C GLY A 284 -11.16 10.54 -20.90
N VAL A 285 -9.84 10.51 -20.69
CA VAL A 285 -9.06 9.27 -20.52
C VAL A 285 -9.31 8.70 -19.12
N ALA A 286 -9.30 9.53 -18.09
CA ALA A 286 -9.62 9.13 -16.72
C ALA A 286 -11.04 8.53 -16.62
N LEU A 287 -12.03 9.12 -17.30
CA LEU A 287 -13.40 8.58 -17.33
C LEU A 287 -13.48 7.20 -17.97
N ALA A 288 -12.72 6.97 -19.05
CA ALA A 288 -12.65 5.66 -19.69
C ALA A 288 -11.97 4.63 -18.76
N ALA A 289 -10.90 5.03 -18.09
CA ALA A 289 -10.18 4.21 -17.13
C ALA A 289 -10.99 3.90 -15.87
N LEU A 290 -11.89 4.79 -15.42
CA LEU A 290 -12.75 4.55 -14.26
C LEU A 290 -13.57 3.26 -14.42
N ARG A 291 -14.08 2.98 -15.63
CA ARG A 291 -14.85 1.75 -15.89
C ARG A 291 -13.98 0.51 -15.75
N GLN A 292 -12.77 0.54 -16.32
CA GLN A 292 -11.80 -0.54 -16.18
C GLN A 292 -11.40 -0.75 -14.72
N ALA A 293 -11.23 0.35 -13.97
CA ALA A 293 -10.92 0.30 -12.56
C ALA A 293 -12.04 -0.34 -11.74
N ALA A 294 -13.30 0.01 -12.02
CA ALA A 294 -14.44 -0.61 -11.36
C ALA A 294 -14.55 -2.12 -11.67
N GLU A 295 -14.34 -2.52 -12.93
CA GLU A 295 -14.38 -3.93 -13.34
C GLU A 295 -13.28 -4.76 -12.64
N ALA A 296 -12.05 -4.25 -12.61
CA ALA A 296 -10.93 -4.91 -11.93
C ALA A 296 -11.17 -5.05 -10.42
N LEU A 297 -11.66 -3.99 -9.76
CA LEU A 297 -11.93 -4.01 -8.33
C LEU A 297 -13.05 -4.99 -7.95
N GLU A 298 -14.11 -5.08 -8.74
CA GLU A 298 -15.18 -6.06 -8.50
C GLU A 298 -14.67 -7.50 -8.68
N SER A 299 -13.80 -7.75 -9.67
CA SER A 299 -13.15 -9.05 -9.82
C SER A 299 -12.30 -9.41 -8.60
N GLU A 300 -11.47 -8.47 -8.12
CA GLU A 300 -10.64 -8.69 -6.93
C GLU A 300 -11.47 -8.84 -5.66
N LYS A 301 -12.62 -8.16 -5.54
CA LYS A 301 -13.54 -8.32 -4.40
C LYS A 301 -13.95 -9.76 -4.18
N GLU A 302 -14.30 -10.47 -5.26
CA GLU A 302 -14.74 -11.87 -5.21
C GLU A 302 -13.60 -12.80 -4.78
N LEU A 303 -12.35 -12.46 -5.12
CA LEU A 303 -11.16 -13.26 -4.81
C LEU A 303 -10.60 -12.99 -3.41
N GLN A 304 -10.55 -11.71 -3.04
CA GLN A 304 -9.85 -11.21 -1.86
C GLN A 304 -10.75 -11.05 -0.63
N GLY A 305 -12.07 -10.99 -0.84
CA GLY A 305 -13.06 -10.82 0.23
C GLY A 305 -13.05 -9.40 0.82
N PHE A 306 -13.06 -8.37 -0.03
CA PHE A 306 -13.06 -6.99 0.45
C PHE A 306 -14.32 -6.67 1.26
N GLU A 307 -14.13 -6.00 2.40
CA GLU A 307 -15.22 -5.52 3.26
C GLU A 307 -15.98 -4.37 2.58
N ASP A 308 -15.24 -3.52 1.87
CA ASP A 308 -15.79 -2.44 1.07
C ASP A 308 -14.84 -2.04 -0.06
N LEU A 309 -15.40 -1.48 -1.13
CA LEU A 309 -14.62 -0.88 -2.21
C LEU A 309 -15.40 0.23 -2.92
N GLY A 310 -14.66 1.12 -3.57
CA GLY A 310 -15.25 2.06 -4.51
C GLY A 310 -14.22 2.76 -5.39
N SER A 311 -14.71 3.31 -6.49
CA SER A 311 -13.91 4.16 -7.37
C SER A 311 -14.73 5.36 -7.86
N ARG A 312 -14.07 6.48 -8.12
CA ARG A 312 -14.69 7.67 -8.74
C ARG A 312 -13.65 8.47 -9.51
N GLN A 313 -14.13 9.28 -10.45
CA GLN A 313 -13.29 10.25 -11.14
C GLN A 313 -13.18 11.54 -10.33
N GLU A 314 -11.97 12.10 -10.28
CA GLU A 314 -11.68 13.44 -9.74
C GLU A 314 -10.82 14.17 -10.78
N ASP A 315 -11.44 15.06 -11.55
CA ASP A 315 -10.81 15.74 -12.68
C ASP A 315 -10.11 14.75 -13.64
N GLY A 316 -8.81 14.92 -13.86
CA GLY A 316 -7.97 14.04 -14.67
C GLY A 316 -7.53 12.74 -13.98
N ASN A 317 -8.08 12.41 -12.80
CA ASN A 317 -7.63 11.28 -11.98
C ASN A 317 -8.76 10.28 -11.70
N VAL A 318 -8.37 9.04 -11.39
CA VAL A 318 -9.27 8.02 -10.84
C VAL A 318 -8.86 7.75 -9.39
N ARG A 319 -9.79 7.97 -8.46
CA ARG A 319 -9.61 7.62 -7.06
C ARG A 319 -10.21 6.25 -6.79
N VAL A 320 -9.50 5.45 -6.01
CA VAL A 320 -9.90 4.12 -5.55
C VAL A 320 -9.83 4.08 -4.03
N ARG A 321 -10.77 3.36 -3.41
CA ARG A 321 -10.68 2.98 -2.01
C ARG A 321 -11.05 1.52 -1.85
N VAL A 322 -10.31 0.82 -1.00
CA VAL A 322 -10.57 -0.57 -0.64
C VAL A 322 -10.43 -0.70 0.88
N ILE A 323 -11.33 -1.44 1.52
CA ILE A 323 -11.26 -1.78 2.94
C ILE A 323 -11.20 -3.29 3.07
N VAL A 324 -10.26 -3.76 3.88
CA VAL A 324 -10.08 -5.18 4.17
C VAL A 324 -9.73 -5.41 5.63
N ASP A 325 -9.87 -6.65 6.07
CA ASP A 325 -9.27 -7.12 7.31
C ASP A 325 -7.74 -7.00 7.26
N VAL A 326 -7.13 -6.62 8.39
CA VAL A 326 -5.68 -6.51 8.57
C VAL A 326 -4.93 -7.74 8.09
N ALA A 327 -5.47 -8.95 8.28
CA ALA A 327 -4.84 -10.20 7.83
C ALA A 327 -4.69 -10.30 6.31
N LYS A 328 -5.44 -9.51 5.54
CA LYS A 328 -5.37 -9.42 4.08
C LYS A 328 -4.45 -8.32 3.56
N PHE A 329 -3.87 -7.51 4.45
CA PHE A 329 -3.05 -6.35 4.08
C PHE A 329 -2.03 -6.66 2.99
N ALA A 330 -1.17 -7.66 3.21
CA ALA A 330 -0.05 -7.94 2.32
C ALA A 330 -0.50 -8.41 0.93
N GLU A 331 -1.63 -9.15 0.86
CA GLU A 331 -2.20 -9.62 -0.39
C GLU A 331 -2.74 -8.45 -1.21
N VAL A 332 -3.49 -7.55 -0.57
CA VAL A 332 -4.12 -6.40 -1.23
C VAL A 332 -3.10 -5.32 -1.58
N PHE A 333 -2.15 -5.03 -0.70
CA PHE A 333 -1.13 -4.01 -0.96
C PHE A 333 -0.33 -4.34 -2.23
N ARG A 334 -0.05 -5.64 -2.47
CA ARG A 334 0.61 -6.11 -3.70
C ARG A 334 -0.18 -5.85 -4.98
N LEU A 335 -1.50 -5.66 -4.91
CA LEU A 335 -2.29 -5.24 -6.08
C LEU A 335 -1.96 -3.80 -6.50
N PHE A 336 -1.50 -2.98 -5.56
CA PHE A 336 -1.24 -1.56 -5.75
C PHE A 336 0.24 -1.19 -5.81
N THR A 337 1.14 -2.15 -5.58
CA THR A 337 2.58 -1.98 -5.68
C THR A 337 3.12 -2.80 -6.86
N PRO A 338 4.31 -2.49 -7.40
CA PRO A 338 4.90 -3.28 -8.47
C PRO A 338 4.97 -4.77 -8.12
N GLY A 339 4.72 -5.63 -9.12
CA GLY A 339 4.99 -7.05 -8.99
C GLY A 339 6.50 -7.32 -8.90
N ASN A 340 6.89 -8.18 -7.97
CA ASN A 340 8.26 -8.70 -7.86
C ASN A 340 8.55 -9.80 -8.88
#